data_AF-B7JRR9-F1
#
_entry.id   AF-B7JRR9-F1
#
_cell.length_a   1.000
_cell.length_b   1.000
_cell.length_c   1.000
_cell.angle_alpha   90.00
_cell.angle_beta   90.00
_cell.angle_gamma   90.00
#
_symmetry.space_group_name_H-M   'P 1'
#
loop_
_entity.id
_entity.type
_entity.pdbx_description
1 polymer ?
#
loop_
_entity_poly.entity_id
_entity_poly.type
_entity_poly.pdbx_seq_one_letter_code
_entity_poly.pdbx_strand_id
1 'polypeptide(L)'
;MTVTHIVFGDSAFGNLKHAFQQRNEKIICVNDDFSIGSLNFTDGMRARKKWLKEVLTSTGQESNLDYVEWVEAKLKQNPKIEEVPSNSKVVLWYGENASDVVGVSYVVALLQDKGIEFSEVNVTDFSRRIDYKVQDEHGKELFHTFKSLAEVPSEFILGAIQMEKELSQEQVQELVQDWENYSQSNGLLRVLENGKIVTESEDYYDTAILEQATQEYQQAVVIVGEVMVKSEQRMGDTYLNFRVQQLIKQGKLISKGNFSKMEIRLP
;
A
#
# COMPACT_ATOMS: atom_id res chain seq x y z
N MET A 1 -21.20 19.31 -10.90
CA MET A 1 -19.81 19.29 -10.44
C MET A 1 -19.16 18.01 -10.94
N THR A 2 -17.95 18.07 -11.49
CA THR A 2 -17.23 16.87 -11.93
C THR A 2 -16.75 16.09 -10.71
N VAL A 3 -16.95 14.77 -10.69
CA VAL A 3 -16.50 13.89 -9.61
C VAL A 3 -15.34 13.04 -10.10
N THR A 4 -14.25 13.03 -9.33
CA THR A 4 -13.10 12.16 -9.56
C THR A 4 -12.90 11.24 -8.37
N HIS A 5 -12.85 9.93 -8.61
CA HIS A 5 -12.52 8.93 -7.61
C HIS A 5 -11.02 8.66 -7.65
N ILE A 6 -10.38 8.63 -6.50
CA ILE A 6 -8.96 8.31 -6.37
C ILE A 6 -8.83 7.06 -5.50
N VAL A 7 -8.03 6.10 -5.99
CA VAL A 7 -7.79 4.80 -5.36
C VAL A 7 -6.29 4.51 -5.32
N PHE A 8 -5.87 3.63 -4.41
CA PHE A 8 -4.46 3.26 -4.23
C PHE A 8 -4.20 1.82 -4.72
N GLY A 9 -3.36 1.68 -5.75
CA GLY A 9 -2.96 0.41 -6.36
C GLY A 9 -3.89 -0.12 -7.46
N ASP A 10 -3.31 -0.91 -8.37
CA ASP A 10 -4.01 -1.43 -9.56
C ASP A 10 -5.21 -2.32 -9.24
N SER A 11 -5.09 -3.17 -8.22
CA SER A 11 -6.17 -4.07 -7.83
C SER A 11 -7.39 -3.28 -7.34
N ALA A 12 -7.17 -2.23 -6.54
CA ALA A 12 -8.23 -1.32 -6.11
C ALA A 12 -8.87 -0.59 -7.30
N PHE A 13 -8.04 -0.13 -8.26
CA PHE A 13 -8.52 0.49 -9.50
C PHE A 13 -9.36 -0.45 -10.35
N GLY A 14 -8.89 -1.68 -10.58
CA GLY A 14 -9.65 -2.69 -11.32
C GLY A 14 -10.98 -3.00 -10.66
N ASN A 15 -10.97 -3.12 -9.33
CA ASN A 15 -12.16 -3.41 -8.54
C ASN A 15 -13.21 -2.29 -8.61
N LEU A 16 -12.79 -1.03 -8.37
CA LEU A 16 -13.70 0.12 -8.47
C LEU A 16 -14.23 0.29 -9.90
N LYS A 17 -13.34 0.21 -10.90
CA LYS A 17 -13.71 0.32 -12.31
C LYS A 17 -14.72 -0.74 -12.73
N HIS A 18 -14.61 -1.96 -12.21
CA HIS A 18 -15.57 -3.02 -12.47
C HIS A 18 -16.96 -2.68 -11.88
N ALA A 19 -17.03 -2.26 -10.62
CA ALA A 19 -18.30 -1.86 -10.00
C ALA A 19 -18.91 -0.60 -10.63
N PHE A 20 -18.07 0.30 -11.16
CA PHE A 20 -18.48 1.58 -11.73
C PHE A 20 -18.68 1.54 -13.25
N GLN A 21 -18.79 0.36 -13.87
CA GLN A 21 -18.96 0.23 -15.33
C GLN A 21 -20.14 1.03 -15.91
N GLN A 22 -21.22 1.20 -15.13
CA GLN A 22 -22.41 1.95 -15.54
C GLN A 22 -22.36 3.43 -15.09
N ARG A 23 -21.31 3.84 -14.38
CA ARG A 23 -21.09 5.21 -13.90
C ARG A 23 -20.06 5.89 -14.80
N ASN A 24 -20.42 7.02 -15.38
CA ASN A 24 -19.50 7.80 -16.21
C ASN A 24 -18.65 8.77 -15.35
N GLU A 25 -17.97 8.24 -14.34
CA GLU A 25 -17.15 9.00 -13.38
C GLU A 25 -15.65 8.74 -13.62
N LYS A 26 -14.81 9.75 -13.42
CA LYS A 26 -13.36 9.62 -13.63
C LYS A 26 -12.77 8.86 -12.45
N ILE A 27 -11.96 7.84 -12.72
CA ILE A 27 -11.19 7.11 -11.70
C ILE A 27 -9.70 7.31 -11.98
N ILE A 28 -8.93 7.71 -10.98
CA ILE A 28 -7.47 7.84 -11.02
C ILE A 28 -6.86 6.82 -10.06
N CYS A 29 -5.88 6.07 -10.54
CA CYS A 29 -5.08 5.15 -9.73
C CYS A 29 -3.80 5.86 -9.28
N VAL A 30 -3.58 5.94 -7.97
CA VAL A 30 -2.27 6.28 -7.39
C VAL A 30 -1.51 4.98 -7.18
N ASN A 31 -0.40 4.82 -7.88
CA ASN A 31 0.28 3.54 -8.01
C ASN A 31 1.69 3.61 -7.43
N ASP A 32 1.72 3.86 -6.13
CA ASP A 32 2.92 3.90 -5.31
C ASP A 32 2.63 3.22 -3.96
N ASP A 33 3.66 2.67 -3.34
CA ASP A 33 3.59 2.12 -1.99
C ASP A 33 4.20 3.13 -1.00
N PHE A 34 3.36 3.94 -0.40
CA PHE A 34 3.79 4.98 0.53
C PHE A 34 4.23 4.43 1.90
N SER A 35 4.03 3.14 2.15
CA SER A 35 4.51 2.50 3.39
C SER A 35 6.03 2.32 3.38
N ILE A 36 6.67 2.37 2.20
CA ILE A 36 8.10 2.10 2.06
C ILE A 36 8.86 3.20 1.30
N GLY A 37 10.16 3.29 1.53
CA GLY A 37 11.08 4.23 0.87
C GLY A 37 10.94 5.68 1.35
N SER A 38 11.79 6.56 0.83
CA SER A 38 11.74 8.00 1.14
C SER A 38 10.50 8.66 0.52
N LEU A 39 9.88 9.61 1.24
CA LEU A 39 8.74 10.41 0.78
C LEU A 39 9.08 11.88 0.48
N ASN A 40 10.35 12.26 0.57
CA ASN A 40 10.79 13.60 0.19
C ASN A 40 10.76 13.73 -1.34
N PHE A 41 9.85 14.49 -1.94
CA PHE A 41 9.70 14.51 -3.41
C PHE A 41 10.62 15.47 -4.18
N THR A 42 11.28 16.44 -3.52
CA THR A 42 12.15 17.42 -4.21
C THR A 42 13.53 16.85 -4.53
N ASP A 43 14.23 16.30 -3.53
CA ASP A 43 15.51 15.59 -3.72
C ASP A 43 15.35 14.07 -3.59
N GLY A 44 14.39 13.64 -2.78
CA GLY A 44 14.17 12.24 -2.50
C GLY A 44 13.37 11.48 -3.57
N MET A 45 12.75 12.10 -4.59
CA MET A 45 12.13 11.31 -5.67
C MET A 45 13.17 10.51 -6.45
N ARG A 46 14.37 11.06 -6.65
CA ARG A 46 15.50 10.33 -7.24
C ARG A 46 15.98 9.23 -6.30
N ALA A 47 16.10 9.53 -4.99
CA ALA A 47 16.50 8.57 -3.98
C ALA A 47 15.48 7.43 -3.82
N ARG A 48 14.18 7.73 -3.85
CA ARG A 48 13.03 6.82 -3.83
C ARG A 48 13.07 5.91 -5.04
N LYS A 49 13.21 6.46 -6.26
CA LYS A 49 13.36 5.66 -7.48
C LYS A 49 14.55 4.72 -7.39
N LYS A 50 15.70 5.21 -6.89
CA LYS A 50 16.90 4.40 -6.70
C LYS A 50 16.69 3.29 -5.67
N TRP A 51 16.13 3.61 -4.50
CA TRP A 51 15.87 2.66 -3.42
C TRP A 51 14.83 1.61 -3.83
N LEU A 52 13.72 2.02 -4.46
CA LEU A 52 12.74 1.09 -5.03
C LEU A 52 13.41 0.18 -6.07
N LYS A 53 14.24 0.72 -6.96
CA LYS A 53 15.01 -0.10 -7.90
C LYS A 53 15.91 -1.11 -7.17
N GLU A 54 16.58 -0.73 -6.10
CA GLU A 54 17.40 -1.64 -5.28
C GLU A 54 16.55 -2.74 -4.62
N VAL A 55 15.41 -2.40 -4.03
CA VAL A 55 14.44 -3.37 -3.46
C VAL A 55 14.03 -4.38 -4.53
N LEU A 56 13.63 -3.91 -5.71
CA LEU A 56 13.11 -4.74 -6.79
C LEU A 56 14.17 -5.58 -7.50
N THR A 57 15.40 -5.07 -7.62
CA THR A 57 16.52 -5.81 -8.23
C THR A 57 17.06 -6.86 -7.28
N SER A 58 17.11 -6.56 -5.97
CA SER A 58 17.58 -7.51 -4.96
C SER A 58 16.70 -8.76 -4.86
N THR A 59 15.40 -8.64 -5.15
CA THR A 59 14.46 -9.77 -5.21
C THR A 59 14.57 -10.52 -6.55
N GLY A 60 15.77 -10.65 -7.13
CA GLY A 60 16.05 -11.52 -8.27
C GLY A 60 15.27 -11.20 -9.56
N GLN A 61 14.61 -10.04 -9.66
CA GLN A 61 14.01 -9.54 -10.90
C GLN A 61 15.01 -8.84 -11.82
N GLU A 62 16.32 -9.03 -11.58
CA GLU A 62 17.42 -8.43 -12.35
C GLU A 62 17.33 -8.65 -13.87
N SER A 63 16.60 -9.67 -14.36
CA SER A 63 16.45 -9.91 -15.80
C SER A 63 15.36 -9.09 -16.48
N ASN A 64 14.49 -8.38 -15.76
CA ASN A 64 13.44 -7.56 -16.37
C ASN A 64 13.81 -6.09 -16.25
N LEU A 65 14.61 -5.59 -17.21
CA LEU A 65 14.65 -4.16 -17.55
C LEU A 65 13.21 -3.58 -17.61
N ASP A 66 12.28 -4.38 -18.13
CA ASP A 66 10.84 -4.15 -18.16
C ASP A 66 10.22 -3.80 -16.79
N TYR A 67 10.69 -4.37 -15.67
CA TYR A 67 10.06 -4.15 -14.36
C TYR A 67 10.51 -2.82 -13.73
N VAL A 68 11.79 -2.47 -13.86
CA VAL A 68 12.29 -1.15 -13.44
C VAL A 68 11.66 -0.06 -14.30
N GLU A 69 11.59 -0.25 -15.61
CA GLU A 69 10.89 0.66 -16.53
C GLU A 69 9.39 0.72 -16.23
N TRP A 70 8.76 -0.39 -15.85
CA TRP A 70 7.36 -0.45 -15.42
C TRP A 70 7.14 0.34 -14.13
N VAL A 71 8.00 0.23 -13.12
CA VAL A 71 7.92 1.04 -11.90
C VAL A 71 8.19 2.52 -12.18
N GLU A 72 9.15 2.85 -13.04
CA GLU A 72 9.33 4.24 -13.48
C GLU A 72 8.12 4.77 -14.24
N ALA A 73 7.48 3.95 -15.08
CA ALA A 73 6.25 4.30 -15.78
C ALA A 73 5.07 4.46 -14.81
N LYS A 74 4.99 3.63 -13.77
CA LYS A 74 4.01 3.69 -12.68
C LYS A 74 4.14 4.98 -11.87
N LEU A 75 5.35 5.30 -11.42
CA LEU A 75 5.65 6.56 -10.73
C LEU A 75 5.40 7.77 -11.62
N LYS A 76 5.60 7.64 -12.95
CA LYS A 76 5.23 8.64 -13.97
C LYS A 76 3.72 8.77 -14.22
N GLN A 77 2.84 7.92 -13.68
CA GLN A 77 1.38 8.06 -13.80
C GLN A 77 0.74 8.91 -12.69
N ASN A 78 1.43 9.15 -11.58
CA ASN A 78 1.01 10.08 -10.53
C ASN A 78 0.73 11.54 -10.98
N PRO A 79 1.32 12.10 -12.07
CA PRO A 79 0.97 13.43 -12.60
C PRO A 79 -0.50 13.57 -13.02
N LYS A 80 -1.24 12.47 -13.22
CA LYS A 80 -2.68 12.54 -13.53
C LYS A 80 -3.50 13.11 -12.37
N ILE A 81 -3.00 13.05 -11.14
CA ILE A 81 -3.65 13.66 -9.98
C ILE A 81 -3.70 15.18 -10.18
N GLU A 82 -2.62 15.79 -10.69
CA GLU A 82 -2.57 17.22 -11.00
C GLU A 82 -3.49 17.63 -12.16
N GLU A 83 -4.05 16.68 -12.92
CA GLU A 83 -5.06 16.95 -13.94
C GLU A 83 -6.49 17.00 -13.36
N VAL A 84 -6.67 16.80 -12.05
CA VAL A 84 -7.97 17.01 -11.40
C VAL A 84 -8.40 18.48 -11.59
N PRO A 85 -9.60 18.75 -12.13
CA PRO A 85 -10.08 20.11 -12.34
C PRO A 85 -10.26 20.88 -11.04
N SER A 86 -9.96 22.18 -11.04
CA SER A 86 -10.28 23.07 -9.92
C SER A 86 -11.79 23.17 -9.69
N ASN A 87 -12.21 23.48 -8.46
CA ASN A 87 -13.62 23.60 -8.05
C ASN A 87 -14.43 22.35 -8.41
N SER A 88 -13.87 21.18 -8.13
CA SER A 88 -14.47 19.87 -8.39
C SER A 88 -14.49 19.02 -7.12
N LYS A 89 -15.08 17.82 -7.21
CA LYS A 89 -15.15 16.89 -6.08
C LYS A 89 -14.19 15.72 -6.27
N VAL A 90 -13.49 15.37 -5.21
CA VAL A 90 -12.62 14.20 -5.15
C VAL A 90 -13.12 13.25 -4.07
N VAL A 91 -13.33 11.98 -4.43
CA VAL A 91 -13.68 10.91 -3.49
C VAL A 91 -12.46 9.99 -3.31
N LEU A 92 -11.88 10.00 -2.11
CA LEU A 92 -10.71 9.23 -1.72
C LEU A 92 -11.13 7.87 -1.18
N TRP A 93 -10.74 6.79 -1.84
CA TRP A 93 -11.01 5.44 -1.39
C TRP A 93 -9.78 4.83 -0.77
N TYR A 94 -9.90 4.37 0.48
CA TYR A 94 -8.74 3.89 1.22
C TYR A 94 -9.17 2.85 2.25
N GLY A 95 -8.24 1.97 2.63
CA GLY A 95 -8.35 1.18 3.85
C GLY A 95 -7.29 1.59 4.87
N GLU A 96 -7.45 1.14 6.10
CA GLU A 96 -6.52 1.38 7.21
C GLU A 96 -5.26 0.51 7.06
N ASN A 97 -4.45 0.86 6.07
CA ASN A 97 -3.06 0.43 5.94
C ASN A 97 -2.14 1.65 5.76
N ALA A 98 -0.85 1.47 6.05
CA ALA A 98 0.10 2.59 6.05
C ALA A 98 0.22 3.28 4.68
N SER A 99 0.20 2.52 3.58
CA SER A 99 0.32 3.10 2.24
C SER A 99 -0.89 3.95 1.87
N ASP A 100 -2.10 3.42 2.05
CA ASP A 100 -3.35 4.11 1.74
C ASP A 100 -3.51 5.39 2.58
N VAL A 101 -3.26 5.33 3.90
CA VAL A 101 -3.40 6.49 4.81
C VAL A 101 -2.41 7.62 4.45
N VAL A 102 -1.15 7.27 4.17
CA VAL A 102 -0.16 8.25 3.70
C VAL A 102 -0.52 8.77 2.31
N GLY A 103 -1.04 7.90 1.44
CA GLY A 103 -1.48 8.25 0.09
C GLY A 103 -2.64 9.24 0.08
N VAL A 104 -3.60 9.10 0.99
CA VAL A 104 -4.69 10.08 1.21
C VAL A 104 -4.12 11.45 1.54
N SER A 105 -3.20 11.52 2.50
CA SER A 105 -2.53 12.75 2.92
C SER A 105 -1.77 13.40 1.74
N TYR A 106 -1.03 12.60 0.97
CA TYR A 106 -0.33 13.06 -0.23
C TYR A 106 -1.27 13.69 -1.27
N VAL A 107 -2.38 13.01 -1.59
CA VAL A 107 -3.32 13.48 -2.61
C VAL A 107 -3.99 14.78 -2.18
N VAL A 108 -4.39 14.89 -0.90
CA VAL A 108 -5.00 16.11 -0.35
C VAL A 108 -4.01 17.27 -0.41
N ALA A 109 -2.77 17.06 0.05
CA ALA A 109 -1.73 18.09 0.00
C ALA A 109 -1.41 18.57 -1.42
N LEU A 110 -1.44 17.67 -2.41
CA LEU A 110 -1.19 18.00 -3.82
C LEU A 110 -2.32 18.84 -4.44
N LEU A 111 -3.55 18.69 -3.94
CA LEU A 111 -4.75 19.28 -4.54
C LEU A 111 -5.38 20.41 -3.70
N GLN A 112 -4.82 20.73 -2.54
CA GLN A 112 -5.39 21.70 -1.58
C GLN A 112 -5.71 23.07 -2.19
N ASP A 113 -4.85 23.59 -3.08
CA ASP A 113 -4.99 24.93 -3.67
C ASP A 113 -6.01 25.01 -4.82
N LYS A 114 -6.68 23.90 -5.15
CA LYS A 114 -7.59 23.83 -6.30
C LYS A 114 -9.07 24.04 -5.95
N GLY A 115 -9.40 24.32 -4.68
CA GLY A 115 -10.79 24.46 -4.24
C GLY A 115 -11.57 23.15 -4.39
N ILE A 116 -10.95 22.03 -4.02
CA ILE A 116 -11.55 20.70 -4.14
C ILE A 116 -12.47 20.45 -2.93
N GLU A 117 -13.67 19.94 -3.20
CA GLU A 117 -14.51 19.31 -2.19
C GLU A 117 -14.06 17.85 -2.02
N PHE A 118 -13.41 17.54 -0.89
CA PHE A 118 -12.95 16.19 -0.61
C PHE A 118 -14.01 15.40 0.14
N SER A 119 -14.24 14.17 -0.31
CA SER A 119 -14.91 13.13 0.45
C SER A 119 -14.02 11.91 0.58
N GLU A 120 -14.33 11.06 1.53
CA GLU A 120 -13.64 9.79 1.74
C GLU A 120 -14.60 8.60 1.82
N VAL A 121 -14.09 7.43 1.45
CA VAL A 121 -14.70 6.13 1.68
C VAL A 121 -13.66 5.23 2.35
N ASN A 122 -13.79 5.07 3.67
CA ASN A 122 -12.99 4.14 4.45
C ASN A 122 -13.60 2.73 4.36
N VAL A 123 -12.95 1.83 3.60
CA VAL A 123 -13.44 0.46 3.42
C VAL A 123 -13.25 -0.41 4.65
N THR A 124 -12.32 -0.06 5.53
CA THR A 124 -12.13 -0.74 6.82
C THR A 124 -13.33 -0.47 7.73
N ASP A 125 -13.74 0.79 7.87
CA ASP A 125 -14.96 1.14 8.60
C ASP A 125 -16.22 0.50 8.00
N PHE A 126 -16.30 0.45 6.67
CA PHE A 126 -17.39 -0.24 5.99
C PHE A 126 -17.44 -1.73 6.37
N SER A 127 -16.31 -2.44 6.33
CA SER A 127 -16.24 -3.85 6.71
C SER A 127 -16.71 -4.12 8.14
N ARG A 128 -16.34 -3.24 9.09
CA ARG A 128 -16.82 -3.30 10.48
C ARG A 128 -18.33 -3.08 10.57
N ARG A 129 -18.86 -2.12 9.82
CA ARG A 129 -20.29 -1.79 9.83
C ARG A 129 -21.17 -2.92 9.30
N ILE A 130 -20.71 -3.63 8.27
CA ILE A 130 -21.46 -4.75 7.69
C ILE A 130 -21.19 -6.08 8.41
N ASP A 131 -20.39 -6.07 9.47
CA ASP A 131 -20.01 -7.27 10.21
C ASP A 131 -19.40 -8.35 9.29
N TYR A 132 -18.47 -7.93 8.41
CA TYR A 132 -17.95 -8.81 7.36
C TYR A 132 -17.19 -10.01 7.95
N LYS A 133 -17.49 -11.18 7.41
CA LYS A 133 -16.94 -12.46 7.88
C LYS A 133 -16.39 -13.28 6.73
N VAL A 134 -15.35 -14.03 7.04
CA VAL A 134 -14.76 -15.07 6.20
C VAL A 134 -14.87 -16.43 6.89
N GLN A 135 -14.65 -17.51 6.17
CA GLN A 135 -14.60 -18.85 6.72
C GLN A 135 -13.16 -19.36 6.68
N ASP A 136 -12.71 -19.99 7.76
CA ASP A 136 -11.47 -20.75 7.75
C ASP A 136 -11.63 -22.10 7.03
N GLU A 137 -10.55 -22.87 6.93
CA GLU A 137 -10.54 -24.20 6.30
C GLU A 137 -11.50 -25.22 6.96
N HIS A 138 -11.92 -24.97 8.20
CA HIS A 138 -12.85 -25.80 8.96
C HIS A 138 -14.30 -25.25 8.92
N GLY A 139 -14.55 -24.19 8.15
CA GLY A 139 -15.86 -23.56 8.01
C GLY A 139 -16.25 -22.67 9.18
N LYS A 140 -15.33 -22.34 10.09
CA LYS A 140 -15.61 -21.42 11.19
C LYS A 140 -15.65 -19.99 10.68
N GLU A 141 -16.71 -19.27 11.02
CA GLU A 141 -16.81 -17.84 10.74
C GLU A 141 -15.83 -17.03 11.59
N LEU A 142 -15.10 -16.14 10.92
CA LEU A 142 -14.15 -15.20 11.53
C LEU A 142 -14.46 -13.79 11.03
N PHE A 143 -14.45 -12.82 11.93
CA PHE A 143 -14.55 -11.40 11.54
C PHE A 143 -13.31 -11.01 10.73
N HIS A 144 -13.53 -10.31 9.62
CA HIS A 144 -12.46 -9.81 8.77
C HIS A 144 -12.67 -8.33 8.48
N THR A 145 -11.58 -7.56 8.53
CA THR A 145 -11.59 -6.14 8.17
C THR A 145 -10.84 -5.90 6.89
N PHE A 146 -11.43 -5.19 5.95
CA PHE A 146 -10.75 -4.84 4.70
C PHE A 146 -9.64 -3.84 4.99
N LYS A 147 -8.39 -4.15 4.65
CA LYS A 147 -7.26 -3.21 4.81
C LYS A 147 -7.01 -2.36 3.58
N SER A 148 -7.67 -2.63 2.47
CA SER A 148 -7.58 -1.87 1.22
C SER A 148 -8.81 -2.13 0.35
N LEU A 149 -9.17 -1.20 -0.55
CA LEU A 149 -10.23 -1.41 -1.53
C LEU A 149 -9.99 -2.65 -2.42
N ALA A 150 -8.73 -3.07 -2.58
CA ALA A 150 -8.38 -4.29 -3.31
C ALA A 150 -8.94 -5.57 -2.67
N GLU A 151 -9.27 -5.56 -1.36
CA GLU A 151 -9.82 -6.71 -0.63
C GLU A 151 -11.35 -6.77 -0.64
N VAL A 152 -12.02 -5.68 -1.02
CA VAL A 152 -13.47 -5.57 -0.96
C VAL A 152 -14.08 -6.42 -2.08
N PRO A 153 -14.95 -7.40 -1.79
CA PRO A 153 -15.67 -8.10 -2.85
C PRO A 153 -16.53 -7.12 -3.66
N SER A 154 -16.57 -7.29 -4.98
CA SER A 154 -17.10 -6.27 -5.90
C SER A 154 -18.59 -5.96 -5.67
N GLU A 155 -19.35 -6.93 -5.17
CA GLU A 155 -20.76 -6.80 -4.78
C GLU A 155 -20.99 -5.78 -3.64
N PHE A 156 -19.97 -5.52 -2.82
CA PHE A 156 -20.08 -4.59 -1.69
C PHE A 156 -19.68 -3.15 -2.03
N ILE A 157 -19.04 -2.90 -3.18
CA ILE A 157 -18.51 -1.56 -3.53
C ILE A 157 -19.61 -0.50 -3.59
N LEU A 158 -20.78 -0.84 -4.16
CA LEU A 158 -21.91 0.08 -4.24
C LEU A 158 -22.56 0.35 -2.87
N GLY A 159 -22.37 -0.55 -1.91
CA GLY A 159 -22.71 -0.33 -0.51
C GLY A 159 -21.69 0.56 0.20
N ALA A 160 -20.39 0.35 -0.07
CA ALA A 160 -19.30 1.12 0.52
C ALA A 160 -19.35 2.60 0.16
N ILE A 161 -19.67 2.96 -1.09
CA ILE A 161 -19.85 4.37 -1.49
C ILE A 161 -21.00 5.07 -0.74
N GLN A 162 -21.99 4.33 -0.20
CA GLN A 162 -23.05 4.94 0.63
C GLN A 162 -22.53 5.44 1.99
N MET A 163 -21.31 5.05 2.38
CA MET A 163 -20.61 5.56 3.56
C MET A 163 -19.66 6.71 3.23
N GLU A 164 -19.75 7.27 2.03
CA GLU A 164 -19.01 8.47 1.67
C GLU A 164 -19.26 9.59 2.70
N LYS A 165 -18.18 10.18 3.21
CA LYS A 165 -18.22 11.31 4.14
C LYS A 165 -17.43 12.47 3.56
N GLU A 166 -18.00 13.67 3.59
CA GLU A 166 -17.28 14.89 3.25
C GLU A 166 -16.26 15.22 4.33
N LEU A 167 -15.06 15.62 3.92
CA LEU A 167 -14.02 16.09 4.83
C LEU A 167 -14.26 17.56 5.18
N SER A 168 -14.19 17.88 6.47
CA SER A 168 -14.20 19.26 6.92
C SER A 168 -12.91 19.97 6.51
N GLN A 169 -12.93 21.31 6.49
CA GLN A 169 -11.73 22.10 6.25
C GLN A 169 -10.64 21.83 7.29
N GLU A 170 -11.00 21.54 8.54
CA GLU A 170 -10.06 21.16 9.60
C GLU A 170 -9.36 19.83 9.27
N GLN A 171 -10.13 18.80 8.89
CA GLN A 171 -9.57 17.49 8.48
C GLN A 171 -8.68 17.61 7.25
N VAL A 172 -9.05 18.45 6.27
CA VAL A 172 -8.20 18.72 5.10
C VAL A 172 -6.86 19.32 5.53
N GLN A 173 -6.86 20.30 6.44
CA GLN A 173 -5.62 20.91 6.95
C GLN A 173 -4.77 19.92 7.76
N GLU A 174 -5.39 19.05 8.56
CA GLU A 174 -4.69 17.97 9.27
C GLU A 174 -3.97 17.03 8.30
N LEU A 175 -4.65 16.60 7.22
CA LEU A 175 -4.06 15.74 6.19
C LEU A 175 -2.90 16.41 5.43
N VAL A 176 -2.99 17.72 5.19
CA VAL A 176 -1.87 18.50 4.63
C VAL A 176 -0.68 18.48 5.59
N GLN A 177 -0.91 18.74 6.88
CA GLN A 177 0.15 18.77 7.89
C GLN A 177 0.77 17.38 8.08
N ASP A 178 -0.04 16.33 8.05
CA ASP A 178 0.42 14.94 8.07
C ASP A 178 1.34 14.64 6.90
N TRP A 179 0.98 15.06 5.68
CA TRP A 179 1.85 14.91 4.52
C TRP A 179 3.19 15.65 4.69
N GLU A 180 3.21 16.86 5.22
CA GLU A 180 4.44 17.59 5.52
C GLU A 180 5.33 16.80 6.50
N ASN A 181 4.74 16.24 7.55
CA ASN A 181 5.45 15.41 8.52
C ASN A 181 6.02 14.14 7.88
N TYR A 182 5.22 13.42 7.07
CA TYR A 182 5.64 12.19 6.41
C TYR A 182 6.74 12.42 5.37
N SER A 183 6.63 13.50 4.59
CA SER A 183 7.60 13.84 3.54
C SER A 183 8.94 14.34 4.08
N GLN A 184 8.97 14.88 5.30
CA GLN A 184 10.19 15.25 6.02
C GLN A 184 10.80 14.10 6.83
N SER A 185 10.09 12.97 6.98
CA SER A 185 10.62 11.81 7.70
C SER A 185 11.70 11.10 6.89
N ASN A 186 12.85 10.84 7.54
CA ASN A 186 13.99 10.18 6.90
C ASN A 186 13.88 8.65 6.87
N GLY A 187 12.83 8.07 7.46
CA GLY A 187 12.68 6.62 7.52
C GLY A 187 12.15 6.01 6.24
N LEU A 188 12.43 4.71 6.09
CA LEU A 188 12.16 3.93 4.89
C LEU A 188 10.99 2.95 5.08
N LEU A 189 10.47 2.80 6.29
CA LEU A 189 9.33 1.95 6.58
C LEU A 189 8.33 2.70 7.46
N ARG A 190 7.05 2.55 7.14
CA ARG A 190 5.92 3.13 7.85
C ARG A 190 4.92 2.03 8.14
N VAL A 191 4.46 1.98 9.38
CA VAL A 191 3.43 1.06 9.86
C VAL A 191 2.27 1.86 10.45
N LEU A 192 1.07 1.29 10.45
CA LEU A 192 -0.11 1.92 11.03
C LEU A 192 -0.36 1.32 12.42
N GLU A 193 -0.02 2.06 13.47
CA GLU A 193 -0.23 1.65 14.86
C GLU A 193 -1.30 2.49 15.52
N ASN A 194 -2.36 1.84 16.02
CA ASN A 194 -3.47 2.53 16.70
C ASN A 194 -4.05 3.71 15.89
N GLY A 195 -4.13 3.54 14.56
CA GLY A 195 -4.62 4.57 13.64
C GLY A 195 -3.62 5.68 13.30
N LYS A 196 -2.36 5.59 13.75
CA LYS A 196 -1.32 6.58 13.46
C LYS A 196 -0.17 5.97 12.67
N ILE A 197 0.38 6.74 11.75
CA ILE A 197 1.57 6.34 11.01
C ILE A 197 2.81 6.49 11.90
N VAL A 198 3.51 5.39 12.12
CA VAL A 198 4.78 5.33 12.83
C VAL A 198 5.87 4.98 11.82
N THR A 199 6.98 5.71 11.87
CA THR A 199 8.15 5.43 11.05
C THR A 199 9.05 4.46 11.80
N GLU A 200 9.26 3.28 11.22
CA GLU A 200 10.03 2.19 11.81
C GLU A 200 11.36 1.97 11.08
N SER A 201 12.22 1.19 11.72
CA SER A 201 13.46 0.73 11.10
C SER A 201 13.18 -0.22 9.92
N GLU A 202 14.07 -0.23 8.93
CA GLU A 202 13.93 -1.10 7.75
C GLU A 202 13.86 -2.60 8.13
N ASP A 203 14.48 -2.98 9.26
CA ASP A 203 14.54 -4.33 9.80
C ASP A 203 13.34 -4.72 10.71
N TYR A 204 12.29 -3.91 10.79
CA TYR A 204 11.10 -4.18 11.61
C TYR A 204 10.53 -5.60 11.45
N TYR A 205 10.49 -6.13 10.23
CA TYR A 205 9.97 -7.48 9.94
C TYR A 205 11.01 -8.60 10.06
N ASP A 206 12.28 -8.30 10.32
CA ASP A 206 13.36 -9.30 10.31
C ASP A 206 13.13 -10.37 11.38
N THR A 207 12.71 -9.98 12.59
CA THR A 207 12.39 -10.93 13.67
C THR A 207 11.28 -11.89 13.25
N ALA A 208 10.18 -11.38 12.69
CA ALA A 208 9.06 -12.20 12.24
C ALA A 208 9.49 -13.20 11.15
N ILE A 209 10.35 -12.78 10.21
CA ILE A 209 10.91 -13.65 9.18
C ILE A 209 11.77 -14.75 9.80
N LEU A 210 12.66 -14.40 10.73
CA LEU A 210 13.56 -15.36 11.39
C LEU A 210 12.80 -16.38 12.25
N GLU A 211 11.72 -15.96 12.90
CA GLU A 211 10.85 -16.83 13.71
C GLU A 211 10.09 -17.87 12.86
N GLN A 212 9.85 -17.60 11.57
CA GLN A 212 9.26 -18.58 10.65
C GLN A 212 10.28 -19.53 10.02
N ALA A 213 11.57 -19.21 10.08
CA ALA A 213 12.63 -20.03 9.50
C ALA A 213 13.08 -21.14 10.47
N THR A 214 13.50 -22.28 9.91
CA THR A 214 14.05 -23.42 10.67
C THR A 214 15.47 -23.75 10.23
N GLN A 215 16.11 -24.74 10.87
CA GLN A 215 17.40 -25.27 10.42
C GLN A 215 17.30 -26.11 9.13
N GLU A 216 16.09 -26.48 8.71
CA GLU A 216 15.85 -27.18 7.45
C GLU A 216 15.52 -26.18 6.34
N TYR A 217 15.87 -26.54 5.10
CA TYR A 217 15.54 -25.69 3.95
C TYR A 217 14.04 -25.64 3.70
N GLN A 218 13.51 -24.42 3.64
CA GLN A 218 12.10 -24.13 3.34
C GLN A 218 12.02 -23.11 2.22
N GLN A 219 10.95 -23.16 1.41
CA GLN A 219 10.74 -22.17 0.37
C GLN A 219 10.56 -20.77 0.98
N ALA A 220 11.32 -19.79 0.49
CA ALA A 220 11.26 -18.41 0.98
C ALA A 220 9.86 -17.81 0.83
N VAL A 221 9.14 -18.15 -0.26
CA VAL A 221 7.77 -17.70 -0.50
C VAL A 221 6.77 -18.20 0.56
N VAL A 222 7.00 -19.38 1.15
CA VAL A 222 6.17 -19.91 2.23
C VAL A 222 6.41 -19.11 3.50
N ILE A 223 7.67 -18.87 3.86
CA ILE A 223 8.03 -18.04 5.02
C ILE A 223 7.47 -16.61 4.88
N VAL A 224 7.63 -15.99 3.71
CA VAL A 224 7.07 -14.66 3.43
C VAL A 224 5.54 -14.67 3.55
N GLY A 225 4.86 -15.66 2.97
CA GLY A 225 3.42 -15.82 3.08
C GLY A 225 2.95 -15.95 4.53
N GLU A 226 3.63 -16.74 5.35
CA GLU A 226 3.34 -16.89 6.78
C GLU A 226 3.49 -15.57 7.54
N VAL A 227 4.53 -14.79 7.26
CA VAL A 227 4.71 -13.46 7.85
C VAL A 227 3.59 -12.52 7.42
N MET A 228 3.17 -12.55 6.15
CA MET A 228 2.06 -11.73 5.66
C MET A 228 0.74 -12.06 6.35
N VAL A 229 0.44 -13.35 6.55
CA VAL A 229 -0.79 -13.82 7.19
C VAL A 229 -0.82 -13.46 8.69
N LYS A 230 0.32 -13.57 9.37
CA LYS A 230 0.43 -13.28 10.82
C LYS A 230 0.57 -11.80 11.14
N SER A 231 0.90 -10.98 10.14
CA SER A 231 1.08 -9.53 10.30
C SER A 231 -0.27 -8.81 10.30
N GLU A 232 -0.53 -8.04 11.36
CA GLU A 232 -1.66 -7.09 11.41
C GLU A 232 -1.49 -5.94 10.40
N GLN A 233 -0.25 -5.68 9.98
CA GLN A 233 0.09 -4.69 8.95
C GLN A 233 -0.05 -5.30 7.56
N ARG A 234 -0.70 -4.59 6.64
CA ARG A 234 -0.68 -4.93 5.23
C ARG A 234 0.67 -4.52 4.63
N MET A 235 1.49 -5.51 4.29
CA MET A 235 2.80 -5.34 3.68
C MET A 235 2.92 -6.21 2.43
N GLY A 236 3.56 -5.69 1.38
CA GLY A 236 3.77 -6.43 0.14
C GLY A 236 4.84 -7.51 0.26
N ASP A 237 4.65 -8.61 -0.46
CA ASP A 237 5.63 -9.70 -0.61
C ASP A 237 7.00 -9.20 -1.09
N THR A 238 7.00 -8.16 -1.91
CA THR A 238 8.18 -7.53 -2.51
C THR A 238 9.12 -6.98 -1.43
N TYR A 239 8.58 -6.26 -0.44
CA TYR A 239 9.37 -5.71 0.65
C TYR A 239 9.90 -6.81 1.58
N LEU A 240 9.06 -7.79 1.92
CA LEU A 240 9.48 -8.92 2.77
C LEU A 240 10.55 -9.79 2.09
N ASN A 241 10.44 -10.02 0.78
CA ASN A 241 11.49 -10.69 0.01
C ASN A 241 12.79 -9.87 0.02
N PHE A 242 12.72 -8.55 -0.11
CA PHE A 242 13.90 -7.68 0.06
C PHE A 242 14.54 -7.88 1.44
N ARG A 243 13.75 -7.94 2.52
CA ARG A 243 14.26 -8.23 3.87
C ARG A 243 14.92 -9.60 3.97
N VAL A 244 14.34 -10.64 3.38
CA VAL A 244 14.97 -11.98 3.28
C VAL A 244 16.36 -11.88 2.62
N GLN A 245 16.50 -11.11 1.54
CA GLN A 245 17.81 -10.90 0.90
C GLN A 245 18.80 -10.18 1.80
N GLN A 246 18.36 -9.18 2.56
CA GLN A 246 19.23 -8.49 3.53
C GLN A 246 19.67 -9.45 4.64
N LEU A 247 18.79 -10.31 5.15
CA LEU A 247 19.12 -11.32 6.15
C LEU A 247 20.12 -12.36 5.62
N ILE A 248 20.02 -12.75 4.34
CA ILE A 248 21.03 -13.63 3.69
C ILE A 248 22.38 -12.92 3.62
N LYS A 249 22.42 -11.66 3.18
CA LYS A 249 23.66 -10.86 3.11
C LYS A 249 24.31 -10.67 4.49
N GLN A 250 23.50 -10.57 5.54
CA GLN A 250 23.95 -10.48 6.94
C GLN A 250 24.41 -11.82 7.52
N GLY A 251 24.26 -12.93 6.78
CA GLY A 251 24.57 -14.28 7.28
C GLY A 251 23.60 -14.81 8.33
N LYS A 252 22.43 -14.18 8.49
CA LYS A 252 21.36 -14.62 9.40
C LYS A 252 20.46 -15.69 8.77
N LEU A 253 20.51 -15.85 7.45
CA LEU A 253 19.88 -16.92 6.70
C LEU A 253 20.86 -17.49 5.68
N ILE A 254 20.75 -18.77 5.38
CA ILE A 254 21.48 -19.45 4.31
C ILE A 254 20.50 -19.81 3.21
N SER A 255 20.80 -19.42 1.97
CA SER A 255 19.96 -19.70 0.80
C SER A 255 20.56 -20.74 -0.15
N LYS A 256 19.71 -21.46 -0.86
CA LYS A 256 20.06 -22.22 -2.07
C LYS A 256 18.97 -22.09 -3.14
N GLY A 257 19.26 -22.53 -4.36
CA GLY A 257 18.35 -22.41 -5.50
C GLY A 257 18.46 -21.07 -6.22
N ASN A 258 17.63 -20.88 -7.24
CA ASN A 258 17.47 -19.58 -7.92
C ASN A 258 16.32 -18.80 -7.30
N PHE A 259 16.11 -17.54 -7.71
CA PHE A 259 15.10 -16.68 -7.09
C PHE A 259 13.68 -17.30 -7.08
N SER A 260 13.21 -17.86 -8.20
CA SER A 260 11.86 -18.43 -8.30
C SER A 260 11.66 -19.72 -7.49
N LYS A 261 12.74 -20.34 -7.00
CA LYS A 261 12.73 -21.54 -6.16
C LYS A 261 13.68 -21.38 -4.97
N MET A 262 13.78 -20.16 -4.44
CA MET A 262 14.70 -19.87 -3.36
C MET A 262 14.26 -20.61 -2.11
N GLU A 263 15.17 -21.41 -1.56
CA GLU A 263 15.00 -22.05 -0.26
C GLU A 263 15.96 -21.42 0.74
N ILE A 264 15.48 -21.15 1.94
CA ILE A 264 16.21 -20.52 3.04
C ILE A 264 16.15 -21.39 4.30
N ARG A 265 17.16 -21.25 5.15
CA ARG A 265 17.23 -21.84 6.50
C ARG A 265 18.03 -20.96 7.43
N LEU A 266 17.89 -21.17 8.74
CA LEU A 266 18.78 -20.65 9.76
C LEU A 266 20.20 -21.25 9.62
N PRO A 267 21.27 -20.53 10.00
CA PRO A 267 22.66 -20.97 9.92
C PRO A 267 22.94 -22.33 10.54
#